data_AF-A0AB35C1Q6-F1
#
_entry.id   AF-A0AB35C1Q6-F1
#
_cell.length_a   1.000
_cell.length_b   1.000
_cell.length_c   1.000
_cell.angle_alpha   90.00
_cell.angle_beta   90.00
_cell.angle_gamma   90.00
#
_symmetry.space_group_name_H-M   'P 1'
#
loop_
_entity.id
_entity.type
_entity.pdbx_description
1 polymer ?
#
loop_
_entity_poly.entity_id
_entity_poly.type
_entity_poly.pdbx_seq_one_letter_code
_entity_poly.pdbx_strand_id
1 'polypeptide(L)'
;GNPIDDFEAIFLRDRDGKIIEAKDVGQSTIEIQNGAGEAYYGFNGLRTDDKGIHLNYGLDEIQAYDGKVVTVKSDQSNVTTNSRDLRVELVGQGGFTFTGDQGITLSGNPNTYTGNTIIDDTVITAGMDNVFGQQGDLTLKGQSTFDLAGMKQSVD
;
A
#
# COMPACT_ATOMS: atom_id res chain seq x y z
N GLY A 1 13.52 -19.65 10.95
CA GLY A 1 13.78 -19.92 9.52
C GLY A 1 14.61 -18.77 9.00
N ASN A 2 15.52 -19.02 8.07
CA ASN A 2 16.18 -17.92 7.37
C ASN A 2 15.12 -17.07 6.67
N PRO A 3 15.25 -15.73 6.65
CA PRO A 3 14.51 -14.94 5.69
C PRO A 3 14.89 -15.46 4.31
N ILE A 4 13.89 -15.74 3.47
CA ILE A 4 14.14 -15.82 2.04
C ILE A 4 14.42 -14.37 1.67
N ASP A 5 15.69 -14.04 1.46
CA ASP A 5 16.03 -12.80 0.76
C ASP A 5 15.30 -12.88 -0.58
N ASP A 6 14.30 -12.02 -0.79
CA ASP A 6 13.67 -11.82 -2.10
C ASP A 6 14.77 -11.26 -3.02
N PHE A 7 15.56 -12.15 -3.59
CA PHE A 7 16.53 -11.81 -4.63
C PHE A 7 15.75 -11.51 -5.90
N GLU A 8 15.36 -10.25 -6.06
CA GLU A 8 14.95 -9.71 -7.36
C GLU A 8 16.18 -9.70 -8.28
N ALA A 9 16.46 -10.84 -8.93
CA ALA A 9 17.62 -11.00 -9.81
C ALA A 9 17.34 -10.59 -11.27
N ILE A 10 16.13 -10.08 -11.55
CA ILE A 10 15.69 -9.72 -12.90
C ILE A 10 15.08 -8.33 -12.88
N PHE A 11 15.53 -7.49 -13.82
CA PHE A 11 15.07 -6.12 -13.98
C PHE A 11 14.76 -5.85 -15.44
N LEU A 12 13.75 -5.02 -15.69
CA LEU A 12 13.56 -4.42 -17.00
C LEU A 12 14.64 -3.36 -17.23
N ARG A 13 15.18 -3.30 -18.45
CA ARG A 13 16.13 -2.28 -18.87
C ARG A 13 15.77 -1.72 -20.23
N ASP A 14 16.03 -0.43 -20.44
CA ASP A 14 15.92 0.18 -21.75
C ASP A 14 17.07 -0.25 -22.68
N ARG A 15 17.07 0.24 -23.91
CA ARG A 15 18.09 -0.07 -24.91
C ARG A 15 19.50 0.38 -24.49
N ASP A 16 19.60 1.38 -23.63
CA ASP A 16 20.86 1.92 -23.13
C ASP A 16 21.31 1.22 -21.82
N GLY A 17 20.53 0.25 -21.35
CA GLY A 17 20.83 -0.56 -20.17
C GLY A 17 20.44 0.09 -18.84
N LYS A 18 19.71 1.20 -18.87
CA LYS A 18 19.14 1.83 -17.67
C LYS A 18 17.98 0.99 -17.15
N ILE A 19 17.89 0.81 -15.84
CA ILE A 19 16.76 0.11 -15.19
C ILE A 19 15.47 0.88 -15.47
N ILE A 20 14.42 0.14 -15.82
CA ILE A 20 13.04 0.63 -15.94
C ILE A 20 12.34 0.29 -14.63
N GLU A 21 11.96 1.31 -13.87
CA GLU A 21 11.20 1.20 -12.63
C GLU A 21 9.70 1.43 -12.89
N ALA A 22 8.84 1.20 -11.90
CA ALA A 22 7.39 1.42 -11.98
C ALA A 22 7.05 2.82 -12.56
N LYS A 23 7.71 3.85 -12.04
CA LYS A 23 7.59 5.25 -12.47
C LYS A 23 7.99 5.54 -13.92
N ASP A 24 8.79 4.67 -14.55
CA ASP A 24 9.23 4.85 -15.93
C ASP A 24 8.21 4.26 -16.93
N VAL A 25 7.22 3.50 -16.44
CA VAL A 25 6.13 2.93 -17.23
C VAL A 25 4.88 3.80 -17.03
N GLY A 26 4.21 4.18 -18.12
CA GLY A 26 2.99 4.97 -18.03
C GLY A 26 1.93 4.28 -17.16
N GLN A 27 1.47 4.97 -16.12
CA GLN A 27 0.38 4.53 -15.26
C GLN A 27 -0.98 4.96 -15.86
N SER A 28 -2.00 4.13 -15.69
CA SER A 28 -3.40 4.53 -15.86
C SER A 28 -3.96 5.01 -14.54
N THR A 29 -4.75 6.07 -14.56
CA THR A 29 -5.31 6.66 -13.34
C THR A 29 -6.83 6.69 -13.35
N ILE A 30 -7.42 6.73 -12.15
CA ILE A 30 -8.85 6.93 -11.97
C ILE A 30 -9.10 7.72 -10.69
N GLU A 31 -9.97 8.72 -10.76
CA GLU A 31 -10.47 9.40 -9.57
C GLU A 31 -11.33 8.45 -8.74
N ILE A 32 -11.09 8.39 -7.44
CA ILE A 32 -11.77 7.50 -6.52
C ILE A 32 -12.60 8.26 -5.49
N GLN A 33 -13.62 7.58 -4.97
CA GLN A 33 -14.43 8.03 -3.83
C GLN A 33 -14.98 9.46 -3.97
N ASN A 34 -15.48 9.80 -5.17
CA ASN A 34 -16.07 11.10 -5.50
C ASN A 34 -15.09 12.28 -5.24
N GLY A 35 -13.87 12.18 -5.75
CA GLY A 35 -12.85 13.23 -5.63
C GLY A 35 -12.15 13.27 -4.27
N ALA A 36 -12.09 12.14 -3.56
CA ALA A 36 -11.27 12.04 -2.36
C ALA A 36 -9.78 11.79 -2.70
N GLY A 37 -9.51 11.24 -3.88
CA GLY A 37 -8.16 10.88 -4.30
C GLY A 37 -8.12 10.30 -5.71
N GLU A 38 -6.94 9.81 -6.07
CA GLU A 38 -6.64 9.16 -7.35
C GLU A 38 -5.93 7.83 -7.10
N ALA A 39 -6.30 6.80 -7.85
CA ALA A 39 -5.63 5.50 -7.83
C ALA A 39 -4.82 5.33 -9.12
N TYR A 40 -3.55 4.94 -8.97
CA TYR A 40 -2.62 4.74 -10.07
C TYR A 40 -2.36 3.25 -10.25
N TYR A 41 -2.60 2.78 -11.48
CA TYR A 41 -2.37 1.39 -11.88
C TYR A 41 -1.22 1.33 -12.87
N GLY A 42 -0.24 0.48 -12.59
CA GLY A 42 1.00 0.42 -13.35
C GLY A 42 1.75 -0.87 -13.18
N PHE A 43 2.99 -0.89 -13.70
CA PHE A 43 3.93 -1.98 -13.47
C PHE A 43 4.42 -1.91 -12.01
N ASN A 44 4.11 -2.92 -11.22
CA ASN A 44 4.47 -2.95 -9.78
C ASN A 44 5.35 -4.16 -9.44
N GLY A 45 6.27 -4.49 -10.35
CA GLY A 45 7.32 -5.48 -10.13
C GLY A 45 7.13 -6.80 -10.91
N LEU A 46 8.03 -7.74 -10.64
CA LEU A 46 7.98 -9.08 -11.23
C LEU A 46 7.23 -10.03 -10.30
N ARG A 47 6.46 -10.93 -10.90
CA ARG A 47 5.83 -12.04 -10.19
C ARG A 47 6.43 -13.34 -10.68
N THR A 48 6.94 -14.15 -9.76
CA THR A 48 7.39 -15.50 -10.05
C THR A 48 6.37 -16.53 -9.58
N ASP A 49 6.08 -17.51 -10.42
CA ASP A 49 5.27 -18.67 -10.06
C ASP A 49 5.83 -19.95 -10.70
N ASP A 50 5.11 -21.07 -10.57
CA ASP A 50 5.49 -22.37 -11.14
C ASP A 50 5.54 -22.37 -12.68
N LYS A 51 5.07 -21.31 -13.33
CA LYS A 51 5.08 -21.13 -14.79
C LYS A 51 6.16 -20.17 -15.27
N GLY A 52 6.92 -19.54 -14.37
CA GLY A 52 8.05 -18.68 -14.69
C GLY A 52 7.94 -17.29 -14.10
N ILE A 53 8.46 -16.31 -14.84
CA ILE A 53 8.63 -14.92 -14.39
C ILE A 53 7.77 -14.03 -15.27
N HIS A 54 6.87 -13.28 -14.62
CA HIS A 54 5.84 -12.47 -15.27
C HIS A 54 5.99 -11.02 -14.84
N LEU A 55 5.60 -10.09 -15.71
CA LEU A 55 5.39 -8.71 -15.30
C LEU A 55 4.08 -8.63 -14.50
N ASN A 56 4.12 -8.00 -13.33
CA ASN A 56 2.92 -7.71 -12.57
C ASN A 56 2.43 -6.30 -12.90
N TYR A 57 1.13 -6.20 -13.16
CA TYR A 57 0.44 -4.94 -13.37
C TYR A 57 -0.74 -4.88 -12.43
N GLY A 58 -0.87 -3.80 -11.67
CA GLY A 58 -1.90 -3.66 -10.67
C GLY A 58 -1.91 -2.29 -10.04
N LEU A 59 -2.62 -2.18 -8.92
CA LEU A 59 -2.61 -0.98 -8.10
C LEU A 59 -1.19 -0.77 -7.57
N ASP A 60 -0.67 0.45 -7.75
CA ASP A 60 0.70 0.81 -7.43
C ASP A 60 0.73 1.92 -6.38
N GLU A 61 -0.09 2.96 -6.59
CA GLU A 61 -0.18 4.12 -5.70
C GLU A 61 -1.65 4.51 -5.47
N ILE A 62 -1.94 5.01 -4.26
CA ILE A 62 -3.17 5.73 -3.95
C ILE A 62 -2.78 7.11 -3.40
N GLN A 63 -3.23 8.16 -4.07
CA GLN A 63 -3.09 9.53 -3.61
C GLN A 63 -4.37 10.00 -2.92
N ALA A 64 -4.27 10.47 -1.69
CA ALA A 64 -5.33 11.23 -1.03
C ALA A 64 -5.16 12.74 -1.28
N TYR A 65 -6.21 13.39 -1.77
CA TYR A 65 -6.18 14.83 -2.05
C TYR A 65 -6.23 15.69 -0.78
N ASP A 66 -5.73 16.92 -0.88
CA ASP A 66 -5.68 17.87 0.24
C ASP A 66 -7.08 18.09 0.88
N GLY A 67 -7.13 18.06 2.20
CA GLY A 67 -8.37 18.15 2.97
C GLY A 67 -9.37 17.01 2.73
N LYS A 68 -8.95 15.91 2.08
CA LYS A 68 -9.76 14.71 1.84
C LYS A 68 -9.24 13.51 2.62
N VAL A 69 -10.08 12.48 2.67
CA VAL A 69 -9.76 11.20 3.29
C VAL A 69 -10.17 10.07 2.37
N VAL A 70 -9.25 9.18 2.05
CA VAL A 70 -9.52 7.95 1.30
C VAL A 70 -9.80 6.82 2.27
N THR A 71 -10.89 6.09 2.08
CA THR A 71 -11.23 4.91 2.91
C THR A 71 -10.73 3.63 2.26
N VAL A 72 -9.93 2.86 3.00
CA VAL A 72 -9.51 1.51 2.65
C VAL A 72 -10.31 0.53 3.52
N LYS A 73 -11.18 -0.26 2.88
CA LYS A 73 -12.03 -1.23 3.57
C LYS A 73 -11.59 -2.65 3.26
N SER A 74 -11.44 -3.47 4.29
CA SER A 74 -11.24 -4.91 4.13
C SER A 74 -12.35 -5.70 4.82
N ASP A 75 -13.15 -6.40 4.02
CA ASP A 75 -14.22 -7.26 4.51
C ASP A 75 -14.26 -8.58 3.69
N GLN A 76 -15.30 -9.39 3.88
CA GLN A 76 -15.50 -10.63 3.13
C GLN A 76 -16.28 -10.45 1.82
N SER A 77 -16.68 -9.23 1.47
CA SER A 77 -17.40 -8.97 0.22
C SER A 77 -16.44 -9.01 -0.98
N ASN A 78 -16.87 -9.65 -2.08
CA ASN A 78 -16.11 -9.72 -3.34
C ASN A 78 -14.69 -10.30 -3.23
N VAL A 79 -14.47 -11.20 -2.26
CA VAL A 79 -13.17 -11.81 -2.00
C VAL A 79 -12.95 -13.03 -2.92
N THR A 80 -11.88 -13.00 -3.72
CA THR A 80 -11.39 -14.15 -4.50
C THR A 80 -10.11 -14.77 -3.94
N THR A 81 -9.53 -14.15 -2.91
CA THR A 81 -8.26 -14.55 -2.27
C THR A 81 -8.26 -14.22 -0.77
N ASN A 82 -7.54 -15.00 0.03
CA ASN A 82 -7.35 -14.72 1.45
C ASN A 82 -6.25 -13.70 1.73
N SER A 83 -5.57 -13.17 0.70
CA SER A 83 -4.54 -12.14 0.90
C SER A 83 -5.15 -10.87 1.48
N ARG A 84 -4.52 -10.33 2.53
CA ARG A 84 -4.88 -9.07 3.18
C ARG A 84 -3.69 -8.13 3.31
N ASP A 85 -2.69 -8.34 2.47
CA ASP A 85 -1.49 -7.52 2.38
C ASP A 85 -1.69 -6.43 1.32
N LEU A 86 -1.83 -5.19 1.78
CA LEU A 86 -1.91 -4.01 0.93
C LEU A 86 -0.50 -3.50 0.66
N ARG A 87 0.00 -3.81 -0.55
CA ARG A 87 1.31 -3.41 -1.06
C ARG A 87 1.20 -2.27 -2.06
N VAL A 88 0.81 -1.10 -1.59
CA VAL A 88 0.67 0.11 -2.43
C VAL A 88 1.33 1.29 -1.73
N GLU A 89 1.87 2.23 -2.50
CA GLU A 89 2.33 3.50 -1.92
C GLU A 89 1.11 4.39 -1.65
N LEU A 90 0.98 4.86 -0.42
CA LEU A 90 -0.04 5.83 -0.02
C LEU A 90 0.61 7.20 0.06
N VAL A 91 0.08 8.15 -0.72
CA VAL A 91 0.70 9.48 -0.90
C VAL A 91 -0.34 10.60 -0.83
N GLY A 92 0.14 11.84 -0.94
CA GLY A 92 -0.69 13.04 -1.03
C GLY A 92 -0.82 13.82 0.28
N GLN A 93 -1.60 14.90 0.25
CA GLN A 93 -1.79 15.77 1.41
C GLN A 93 -3.04 15.38 2.24
N GLY A 94 -3.85 14.47 1.72
CA GLY A 94 -5.01 13.93 2.42
C GLY A 94 -4.65 12.81 3.39
N GLY A 95 -5.67 12.36 4.13
CA GLY A 95 -5.57 11.27 5.10
C GLY A 95 -6.14 9.95 4.60
N PHE A 96 -5.99 8.91 5.42
CA PHE A 96 -6.50 7.57 5.14
C PHE A 96 -7.29 7.03 6.34
N THR A 97 -8.45 6.44 6.06
CA THR A 97 -9.21 5.66 7.04
C THR A 97 -9.15 4.19 6.66
N PHE A 98 -8.67 3.36 7.57
CA PHE A 98 -8.72 1.90 7.44
C PHE A 98 -9.87 1.34 8.26
N THR A 99 -10.67 0.47 7.66
CA THR A 99 -11.84 -0.12 8.33
C THR A 99 -12.18 -1.51 7.81
N GLY A 100 -13.12 -2.18 8.48
CA GLY A 100 -13.68 -3.47 8.07
C GLY A 100 -13.30 -4.62 8.99
N ASP A 101 -14.01 -5.74 8.83
CA ASP A 101 -13.95 -6.88 9.74
C ASP A 101 -12.79 -7.85 9.46
N GLN A 102 -12.02 -7.62 8.39
CA GLN A 102 -10.78 -8.33 8.10
C GLN A 102 -9.60 -7.41 8.37
N GLY A 103 -8.60 -7.89 9.11
CA GLY A 103 -7.37 -7.14 9.34
C GLY A 103 -6.61 -6.88 8.04
N ILE A 104 -5.86 -5.78 7.99
CA ILE A 104 -5.04 -5.36 6.86
C ILE A 104 -3.58 -5.35 7.28
N THR A 105 -2.71 -6.01 6.52
CA THR A 105 -1.26 -5.79 6.62
C THR A 105 -0.89 -4.66 5.66
N LEU A 106 -0.17 -3.66 6.16
CA LEU A 106 0.43 -2.61 5.32
C LEU A 106 1.90 -2.94 5.10
N SER A 107 2.31 -3.12 3.84
CA SER A 107 3.69 -3.45 3.49
C SER A 107 4.08 -2.95 2.09
N GLY A 108 5.27 -3.30 1.63
CA GLY A 108 5.75 -2.95 0.29
C GLY A 108 6.59 -1.68 0.29
N ASN A 109 5.95 -0.51 0.19
CA ASN A 109 6.62 0.77 0.03
C ASN A 109 6.36 1.72 1.21
N PRO A 110 7.33 2.60 1.57
CA PRO A 110 7.12 3.63 2.58
C PRO A 110 6.01 4.59 2.13
N ASN A 111 5.07 4.87 3.03
CA ASN A 111 3.99 5.81 2.76
C ASN A 111 4.44 7.25 3.01
N THR A 112 4.05 8.18 2.14
CA THR A 112 4.53 9.57 2.14
C THR A 112 3.43 10.61 2.33
N TYR A 113 2.18 10.18 2.54
CA TYR A 113 1.10 11.11 2.82
C TYR A 113 1.28 11.88 4.13
N THR A 114 0.66 13.04 4.22
CA THR A 114 0.80 13.97 5.37
C THR A 114 -0.49 14.21 6.15
N GLY A 115 -1.63 13.72 5.65
CA GLY A 115 -2.89 13.80 6.38
C GLY A 115 -3.06 12.71 7.44
N ASN A 116 -4.12 12.83 8.24
CA ASN A 116 -4.35 11.94 9.38
C ASN A 116 -4.62 10.48 8.99
N THR A 117 -4.19 9.57 9.85
CA THR A 117 -4.53 8.14 9.79
C THR A 117 -5.63 7.82 10.80
N ILE A 118 -6.69 7.15 10.34
CA ILE A 118 -7.75 6.63 11.21
C ILE A 118 -7.81 5.11 11.05
N ILE A 119 -7.75 4.38 12.15
CA ILE A 119 -8.10 2.95 12.20
C ILE A 119 -9.48 2.88 12.86
N ASP A 120 -10.47 2.35 12.15
CA ASP A 120 -11.88 2.37 12.54
C ASP A 120 -12.49 0.97 12.52
N ASP A 121 -12.69 0.40 13.72
CA ASP A 121 -13.15 -0.97 13.96
C ASP A 121 -12.43 -2.04 13.11
N THR A 122 -11.10 -1.93 13.01
CA THR A 122 -10.28 -2.89 12.26
C THR A 122 -8.90 -3.12 12.88
N VAL A 123 -8.17 -4.11 12.35
CA VAL A 123 -6.79 -4.41 12.75
C VAL A 123 -5.85 -4.01 11.63
N ILE A 124 -4.84 -3.19 11.94
CA ILE A 124 -3.69 -2.96 11.07
C ILE A 124 -2.49 -3.73 11.62
N THR A 125 -1.81 -4.48 10.76
CA THR A 125 -0.51 -5.11 11.05
C THR A 125 0.57 -4.39 10.25
N ALA A 126 1.63 -3.94 10.92
CA ALA A 126 2.79 -3.35 10.26
C ALA A 126 3.65 -4.44 9.60
N GLY A 127 3.72 -4.45 8.27
CA GLY A 127 4.61 -5.33 7.50
C GLY A 127 6.00 -4.73 7.24
N MET A 128 6.23 -3.47 7.60
CA MET A 128 7.51 -2.77 7.48
C MET A 128 7.63 -1.66 8.52
N ASP A 129 8.83 -1.06 8.67
CA ASP A 129 9.01 0.11 9.52
C ASP A 129 8.29 1.34 8.94
N ASN A 130 7.66 2.13 9.79
CA ASN A 130 6.95 3.37 9.47
C ASN A 130 5.90 3.18 8.35
N VAL A 131 4.90 2.32 8.60
CA VAL A 131 3.82 2.01 7.64
C VAL A 131 2.83 3.14 7.44
N PHE A 132 2.76 4.13 8.32
CA PHE A 132 1.85 5.27 8.16
C PHE A 132 2.54 6.48 7.53
N GLY A 133 1.77 7.55 7.30
CA GLY A 133 2.26 8.78 6.69
C GLY A 133 3.39 9.44 7.46
N GLN A 134 4.04 10.41 6.83
CA GLN A 134 5.17 11.14 7.42
C GLN A 134 4.74 12.17 8.47
N GLN A 135 3.46 12.52 8.49
CA GLN A 135 2.85 13.51 9.38
C GLN A 135 1.37 13.16 9.62
N GLY A 136 0.74 13.89 10.55
CA GLY A 136 -0.69 13.75 10.87
C GLY A 136 -0.95 12.91 12.11
N ASP A 137 -2.19 12.96 12.60
CA ASP A 137 -2.59 12.21 13.78
C ASP A 137 -2.84 10.74 13.42
N LEU A 138 -2.40 9.81 14.30
CA LEU A 138 -2.86 8.42 14.30
C LEU A 138 -4.00 8.27 15.31
N THR A 139 -5.22 8.01 14.83
CA THR A 139 -6.41 7.80 15.67
C THR A 139 -6.91 6.36 15.57
N LEU A 140 -7.05 5.68 16.70
CA LEU A 140 -7.72 4.37 16.80
C LEU A 140 -9.13 4.55 17.39
N LYS A 141 -10.15 4.08 16.68
CA LYS A 141 -11.57 4.14 17.10
C LYS A 141 -12.13 2.74 17.35
N GLY A 142 -13.14 2.65 18.22
CA GLY A 142 -13.84 1.39 18.47
C GLY A 142 -12.92 0.27 18.95
N GLN A 143 -13.06 -0.94 18.39
CA GLN A 143 -12.23 -2.10 18.72
C GLN A 143 -10.95 -2.20 17.86
N SER A 144 -10.41 -1.07 17.44
CA SER A 144 -9.23 -1.04 16.58
C SER A 144 -7.96 -1.52 17.27
N THR A 145 -7.10 -2.18 16.51
CA THR A 145 -5.76 -2.58 16.95
C THR A 145 -4.73 -2.18 15.91
N PHE A 146 -3.59 -1.66 16.36
CA PHE A 146 -2.38 -1.54 15.55
C PHE A 146 -1.33 -2.50 16.09
N ASP A 147 -1.06 -3.58 15.35
CA ASP A 147 -0.04 -4.57 15.66
C ASP A 147 1.25 -4.22 14.93
N LEU A 148 2.30 -3.93 15.70
CA LEU A 148 3.61 -3.60 15.15
C LEU A 148 4.34 -4.80 14.55
N ALA A 149 3.97 -6.04 14.89
CA ALA A 149 4.63 -7.26 14.39
C ALA A 149 6.18 -7.23 14.45
N GLY A 150 6.75 -6.52 15.43
CA GLY A 150 8.19 -6.34 15.59
C GLY A 150 8.83 -5.21 14.76
N MET A 151 8.04 -4.50 13.96
CA MET A 151 8.44 -3.30 13.22
C MET A 151 8.40 -2.05 14.12
N LYS A 152 9.01 -0.96 13.64
CA LYS A 152 9.02 0.35 14.29
C LYS A 152 7.99 1.27 13.65
N GLN A 153 7.37 2.12 14.45
CA GLN A 153 6.56 3.24 13.96
C GLN A 153 6.93 4.49 14.74
N SER A 154 7.21 5.58 14.02
CA SER A 154 7.35 6.91 14.61
C SER A 154 5.97 7.52 14.76
N VAL A 155 5.66 8.03 15.94
CA VAL A 155 4.43 8.75 16.28
C VAL A 155 4.87 9.92 17.14
N ASP A 156 4.67 11.14 16.65
CA ASP A 156 5.11 12.39 17.29
C ASP A 156 3.92 13.18 17.84
#